data_AF-A0A960BZM3-F1
#
_entry.id   AF-A0A960BZM3-F1
#
_cell.length_a   1.000
_cell.length_b   1.000
_cell.length_c   1.000
_cell.angle_alpha   90.00
_cell.angle_beta   90.00
_cell.angle_gamma   90.00
#
_symmetry.space_group_name_H-M   'P 1'
#
loop_
_entity.id
_entity.type
_entity.pdbx_description
1 polymer ?
#
loop_
_entity_poly.entity_id
_entity_poly.type
_entity_poly.pdbx_seq_one_letter_code
_entity_poly.pdbx_strand_id
1 'polypeptide(L)'
;VMLRPASPGTGVIAGGACRAVLECAGVHDVLAKSLGSDNAINVVHATVAALKLLQRPEEVAARRGLPIEDVAPAGMLKARRESEAQARHAVAAAEGHA
;
A
#
# COMPACT_ATOMS: atom_id res chain seq x y z
N VAL A 1 12.32 0.31 -9.52
CA VAL A 1 10.99 -0.36 -9.48
C VAL A 1 9.95 0.73 -9.38
N MET A 2 8.94 0.70 -10.25
CA MET A 2 7.78 1.59 -10.15
C MET A 2 6.66 0.81 -9.47
N LEU A 3 6.08 1.38 -8.41
CA LEU A 3 4.90 0.86 -7.71
C LEU A 3 3.75 1.84 -7.96
N ARG A 4 2.59 1.33 -8.38
CA ARG A 4 1.39 2.12 -8.60
C ARG A 4 0.20 1.47 -7.88
N PRO A 5 -0.59 2.24 -7.11
CA PRO A 5 -1.78 1.70 -6.46
C PRO A 5 -2.78 1.20 -7.49
N ALA A 6 -3.51 0.16 -7.14
CA ALA A 6 -4.57 -0.42 -7.95
C ALA A 6 -5.92 -0.35 -7.22
N SER A 7 -7.00 -0.51 -7.96
CA SER A 7 -8.34 -0.62 -7.37
C SER A 7 -8.53 -2.00 -6.71
N PRO A 8 -9.42 -2.13 -5.71
CA PRO A 8 -9.69 -3.42 -5.07
C PRO A 8 -10.06 -4.53 -6.07
N GLY A 9 -9.50 -5.72 -5.89
CA GLY A 9 -9.74 -6.89 -6.75
C GLY A 9 -8.85 -6.98 -7.99
N THR A 10 -7.79 -6.16 -8.09
CA THR A 10 -6.78 -6.23 -9.16
C THR A 10 -5.78 -7.36 -8.94
N GLY A 11 -5.46 -7.67 -7.68
CA GLY A 11 -4.38 -8.59 -7.31
C GLY A 11 -2.97 -7.98 -7.42
N VAL A 12 -1.97 -8.82 -7.16
CA VAL A 12 -0.55 -8.44 -7.22
C VAL A 12 0.04 -8.67 -8.61
N ILE A 13 0.05 -7.60 -9.42
CA ILE A 13 0.61 -7.62 -10.78
C ILE A 13 2.06 -7.12 -10.71
N ALA A 14 3.00 -8.05 -10.56
CA ALA A 14 4.43 -7.77 -10.40
C ALA A 14 5.29 -8.91 -10.97
N GLY A 15 6.56 -8.61 -11.29
CA GLY A 15 7.57 -9.65 -11.59
C GLY A 15 7.98 -10.42 -10.32
N GLY A 16 8.47 -11.66 -10.46
CA GLY A 16 8.62 -12.62 -9.35
C GLY A 16 9.30 -12.09 -8.08
N ALA A 17 10.46 -11.43 -8.22
CA ALA A 17 11.18 -10.86 -7.09
C ALA A 17 10.38 -9.76 -6.34
N CYS A 18 9.70 -8.89 -7.08
CA CYS A 18 8.90 -7.81 -6.52
C CYS A 18 7.58 -8.36 -5.93
N ARG A 19 6.96 -9.33 -6.61
CA ARG A 19 5.75 -10.04 -6.16
C ARG A 19 5.96 -10.68 -4.80
N ALA A 20 7.02 -11.45 -4.62
CA ALA A 20 7.29 -12.13 -3.34
C ALA A 20 7.35 -11.15 -2.16
N VAL A 21 8.00 -9.99 -2.36
CA VAL A 21 8.07 -8.94 -1.33
C VAL A 21 6.69 -8.35 -1.03
N LEU A 22 5.91 -8.01 -2.06
CA LEU A 22 4.61 -7.37 -1.92
C LEU A 22 3.56 -8.29 -1.29
N GLU A 23 3.55 -9.58 -1.67
CA GLU A 23 2.67 -10.59 -1.09
C GLU A 23 3.01 -10.84 0.39
N CYS A 24 4.29 -10.99 0.73
CA CYS A 24 4.72 -11.12 2.13
C CYS A 24 4.41 -9.87 2.97
N ALA A 25 4.39 -8.68 2.35
CA ALA A 25 4.01 -7.44 3.02
C ALA A 25 2.49 -7.30 3.23
N GLY A 26 1.68 -8.24 2.71
CA GLY A 26 0.21 -8.20 2.80
C GLY A 26 -0.43 -7.20 1.83
N VAL A 27 0.28 -6.80 0.77
CA VAL A 27 -0.30 -5.94 -0.27
C VAL A 27 -1.12 -6.82 -1.21
N HIS A 28 -2.43 -6.58 -1.28
CA HIS A 28 -3.34 -7.38 -2.08
C HIS A 28 -3.51 -6.87 -3.52
N ASP A 29 -3.54 -5.55 -3.70
CA ASP A 29 -3.86 -4.91 -4.98
C ASP A 29 -2.79 -3.88 -5.36
N VAL A 30 -1.94 -4.20 -6.34
CA VAL A 30 -0.85 -3.32 -6.77
C VAL A 30 -0.35 -3.64 -8.18
N LEU A 31 0.01 -2.61 -8.92
CA LEU A 31 0.74 -2.72 -10.18
C LEU A 31 2.21 -2.38 -9.94
N ALA A 32 3.12 -3.27 -10.32
CA ALA A 32 4.55 -3.05 -10.19
C ALA A 32 5.32 -3.43 -11.45
N LYS A 33 6.32 -2.62 -11.81
CA LYS A 33 7.22 -2.89 -12.94
C LYS A 33 8.67 -2.57 -12.58
N SER A 34 9.58 -3.50 -12.88
CA SER A 34 11.02 -3.20 -12.93
C SER A 34 11.35 -2.52 -14.26
N LEU A 35 12.05 -1.38 -14.19
CA LEU A 35 12.41 -0.52 -15.34
C LEU A 35 13.93 -0.48 -15.60
N GLY A 36 14.70 -1.29 -14.87
CA GLY A 36 16.16 -1.32 -14.98
C GLY A 36 16.64 -2.75 -14.93
N SER A 37 17.55 -3.05 -14.00
CA SER A 37 18.08 -4.39 -13.76
C SER A 37 16.97 -5.44 -13.61
N ASP A 38 17.24 -6.62 -14.18
CA ASP A 38 16.46 -7.86 -14.03
C ASP A 38 17.00 -8.78 -12.91
N ASN A 39 18.25 -8.59 -12.49
CA ASN A 39 18.82 -9.27 -11.31
C ASN A 39 17.91 -9.18 -10.08
N ALA A 40 17.49 -10.35 -9.57
CA ALA A 40 16.49 -10.48 -8.52
C ALA A 40 16.87 -9.73 -7.24
N ILE A 41 18.13 -9.79 -6.80
CA ILE A 41 18.60 -9.11 -5.58
C ILE A 41 18.41 -7.59 -5.70
N ASN A 42 18.80 -7.02 -6.84
CA ASN A 42 18.65 -5.59 -7.09
C ASN A 42 17.18 -5.18 -7.16
N VAL A 43 16.32 -6.01 -7.75
CA VAL A 43 14.87 -5.76 -7.81
C VAL A 43 14.27 -5.79 -6.41
N VAL A 44 14.66 -6.73 -5.54
CA VAL A 44 14.21 -6.77 -4.14
C VAL A 44 14.65 -5.51 -3.40
N HIS A 45 15.93 -5.13 -3.46
CA HIS A 45 16.43 -3.92 -2.81
C HIS A 45 15.72 -2.66 -3.32
N ALA A 46 15.52 -2.55 -4.64
CA ALA A 46 14.79 -1.43 -5.23
C ALA A 46 13.30 -1.43 -4.83
N THR A 47 12.68 -2.59 -4.63
CA THR A 47 11.30 -2.70 -4.14
C THR A 47 11.21 -2.22 -2.69
N VAL A 48 12.12 -2.66 -1.83
CA VAL A 48 12.20 -2.19 -0.43
C VAL A 48 12.48 -0.69 -0.37
N ALA A 49 13.37 -0.16 -1.20
CA ALA A 49 13.63 1.27 -1.29
C ALA A 49 12.37 2.05 -1.73
N ALA A 50 11.62 1.56 -2.71
CA ALA A 50 10.37 2.18 -3.15
C ALA A 50 9.32 2.19 -2.02
N LEU A 51 9.20 1.11 -1.24
CA LEU A 51 8.30 1.05 -0.09
C LEU A 51 8.69 2.04 1.01
N LYS A 52 9.99 2.23 1.26
CA LYS A 52 10.49 3.22 2.24
C LYS A 52 10.23 4.67 1.84
N LEU A 53 10.05 4.95 0.55
CA LEU A 53 9.73 6.29 0.05
C LEU A 53 8.24 6.64 0.20
N LEU A 54 7.38 5.67 0.49
CA LEU A 54 5.97 5.93 0.74
C LEU A 54 5.79 6.75 2.02
N GLN A 55 4.85 7.69 1.98
CA GLN A 55 4.53 8.56 3.11
C GLN A 55 3.05 8.42 3.42
N ARG A 56 2.71 8.42 4.71
CA ARG A 56 1.30 8.42 5.12
C ARG A 56 0.69 9.80 4.94
N PRO A 57 -0.60 9.91 4.59
CA PRO A 57 -1.25 11.20 4.45
C PRO A 57 -1.19 12.04 5.74
N GLU A 58 -1.24 11.41 6.92
CA GLU A 58 -1.10 12.09 8.22
C GLU A 58 0.27 12.74 8.39
N GLU A 59 1.33 12.03 7.98
CA GLU A 59 2.72 12.51 8.10
C GLU A 59 2.94 13.71 7.18
N VAL A 60 2.34 13.68 5.99
CA VAL A 60 2.39 14.80 5.04
C VAL A 60 1.59 15.99 5.57
N ALA A 61 0.41 15.77 6.15
CA ALA A 61 -0.43 16.80 6.75
C ALA A 61 0.25 17.46 7.96
N ALA A 62 0.79 16.66 8.88
CA ALA A 62 1.54 17.12 10.04
C ALA A 62 2.78 17.93 9.62
N ARG A 63 3.55 17.44 8.64
CA ARG A 63 4.73 18.16 8.11
C ARG A 63 4.36 19.50 7.48
N ARG A 64 3.18 19.62 6.89
CA ARG A 64 2.70 20.85 6.24
C ARG A 64 1.91 21.77 7.18
N GLY A 65 1.55 21.30 8.38
CA GLY A 65 0.70 22.04 9.32
C GLY A 65 -0.72 22.28 8.81
N LEU A 66 -1.22 21.41 7.94
CA LEU A 66 -2.55 21.49 7.34
C LEU A 66 -3.45 20.36 7.84
N PRO A 67 -4.77 20.56 7.86
CA PRO A 67 -5.71 19.47 8.13
C PRO A 67 -5.63 18.41 7.00
N ILE A 68 -5.97 17.15 7.32
CA ILE A 68 -5.81 16.03 6.38
C ILE A 68 -6.73 16.17 5.16
N GLU A 69 -7.88 16.83 5.33
CA GLU A 69 -8.88 17.11 4.31
C GLU A 69 -8.31 17.99 3.18
N ASP A 70 -7.37 18.89 3.50
CA ASP A 70 -6.72 19.78 2.53
C ASP A 70 -5.54 19.11 1.82
N VAL A 71 -5.07 17.96 2.33
CA VAL A 71 -3.86 17.28 1.84
C VAL A 71 -4.21 16.02 1.05
N ALA A 72 -5.20 15.26 1.50
CA ALA A 72 -5.59 13.99 0.88
C ALA A 72 -6.84 14.14 0.01
N PRO A 73 -6.85 13.57 -1.21
CA PRO A 73 -8.01 13.65 -2.10
C PRO A 73 -9.20 12.85 -1.54
N ALA A 74 -10.43 13.28 -1.88
CA ALA A 74 -11.67 12.68 -1.38
C ALA A 74 -11.77 11.16 -1.60
N GLY A 75 -11.29 10.66 -2.74
CA GLY A 75 -11.28 9.22 -3.03
C GLY A 75 -10.42 8.41 -2.04
N MET A 76 -9.27 8.96 -1.62
CA MET A 76 -8.40 8.34 -0.63
C MET A 76 -9.02 8.36 0.76
N LEU A 77 -9.66 9.47 1.15
CA LEU A 77 -10.37 9.59 2.42
C LEU A 77 -11.54 8.60 2.52
N LYS A 78 -12.29 8.42 1.41
CA LYS A 78 -13.35 7.43 1.32
C LYS A 78 -12.80 6.01 1.49
N ALA A 79 -11.77 5.65 0.72
CA ALA A 79 -11.13 4.34 0.80
C ALA A 79 -10.63 4.04 2.22
N ARG A 80 -10.05 5.03 2.90
CA ARG A 80 -9.60 4.88 4.28
C ARG A 80 -10.75 4.55 5.24
N ARG A 81 -11.86 5.28 5.16
CA ARG A 81 -13.05 5.03 6.00
C ARG A 81 -13.61 3.63 5.77
N GLU A 82 -13.64 3.17 4.51
CA GLU A 82 -14.06 1.81 4.15
C GLU A 82 -13.10 0.77 4.75
N SER A 83 -11.79 0.96 4.64
CA SER A 83 -10.79 0.07 5.24
C SER A 83 -10.86 0.05 6.77
N GLU A 84 -11.08 1.20 7.42
CA GLU A 84 -11.25 1.28 8.88
C GLU A 84 -12.53 0.57 9.34
N ALA A 85 -13.64 0.71 8.61
CA ALA A 85 -14.87 -0.01 8.89
C ALA A 85 -14.66 -1.52 8.73
N GLN A 86 -14.05 -1.96 7.62
CA GLN A 86 -13.71 -3.36 7.38
C GLN A 86 -12.79 -3.92 8.46
N ALA A 87 -11.77 -3.18 8.89
CA ALA A 87 -10.90 -3.58 9.98
C ALA A 87 -11.66 -3.74 11.30
N ARG A 88 -12.56 -2.81 11.65
CA ARG A 88 -13.42 -2.93 12.84
C ARG A 88 -14.33 -4.15 12.77
N HIS A 89 -14.94 -4.42 11.61
CA HIS A 89 -15.76 -5.61 11.41
C HIS A 89 -14.95 -6.90 11.53
N ALA A 90 -13.74 -6.94 10.98
CA ALA A 90 -12.85 -8.09 11.09
C ALA A 90 -12.42 -8.36 12.54
N VAL A 91 -12.12 -7.31 13.31
CA VAL A 91 -11.79 -7.42 14.73
C VAL A 91 -12.98 -7.95 15.53
N ALA A 92 -14.18 -7.38 15.33
CA ALA A 92 -15.39 -7.83 16.02
C ALA A 92 -15.76 -9.28 15.70
N ALA A 93 -15.55 -9.73 14.45
CA ALA A 93 -15.77 -11.13 14.05
C ALA A 93 -14.74 -12.08 14.68
N ALA A 94 -13.50 -11.64 14.90
CA ALA A 94 -12.48 -12.43 15.57
C ALA A 94 -12.73 -12.56 17.08
N GLU A 95 -13.24 -11.51 17.72
CA GLU A 95 -13.54 -11.50 19.16
C GLU A 95 -14.81 -12.29 19.53
N GLY A 96 -15.79 -12.38 18.62
CA GLY A 96 -17.04 -13.12 18.86
C GLY A 96 -16.94 -14.66 18.76
N HIS A 97 -15.78 -15.19 18.40
CA HIS A 97 -15.52 -16.64 18.29
C HIS A 97 -14.64 -17.18 19.43
N ALA A 98 -14.42 -16.38 20.49
CA ALA A 98 -13.70 -16.77 21.71
C ALA A 98 -14.66 -17.16 22.84
#